data_AF-A0A534ZVD5-F1
#
_entry.id   AF-A0A534ZVD5-F1
#
_cell.length_a   1.000
_cell.length_b   1.000
_cell.length_c   1.000
_cell.angle_alpha   90.00
_cell.angle_beta   90.00
_cell.angle_gamma   90.00
#
_symmetry.space_group_name_H-M   'P 1'
#
loop_
_entity.id
_entity.type
_entity.pdbx_description
1 polymer ?
#
loop_
_entity_poly.entity_id
_entity_poly.type
_entity_poly.pdbx_seq_one_letter_code
_entity_poly.pdbx_strand_id
1 'polypeptide(L)'
;MIAASTRAMLHALTRSALVMAGLLLLAVGVGDVIAGWTKIGQYRELVRATASIERPDPAALFPTANEGQERYNVAVDKLAFYQLVVTAGRTLAALGFALMAAGVLHVRIRTLRAPGR
;
A
#
# COMPACT_ATOMS: atom_id res chain seq x y z
N MET A 1 -6.08 -13.17 -38.24
CA MET A 1 -7.28 -12.98 -37.39
C MET A 1 -6.98 -12.78 -35.91
N ILE A 2 -6.10 -13.58 -35.28
CA ILE A 2 -5.83 -13.51 -33.82
C ILE A 2 -5.31 -12.13 -33.37
N ALA A 3 -4.40 -11.50 -34.12
CA ALA A 3 -3.84 -10.19 -33.75
C ALA A 3 -4.87 -9.04 -33.74
N ALA A 4 -5.91 -9.12 -34.59
CA ALA A 4 -6.94 -8.08 -34.67
C ALA A 4 -7.91 -8.14 -33.48
N SER A 5 -8.27 -9.36 -33.02
CA SER A 5 -9.12 -9.52 -31.84
C SER A 5 -8.39 -9.11 -30.56
N THR A 6 -7.08 -9.39 -30.45
CA THR A 6 -6.27 -8.95 -29.31
C THR A 6 -6.21 -7.43 -29.20
N ARG A 7 -5.99 -6.70 -30.31
CA ARG A 7 -5.98 -5.22 -30.31
C ARG A 7 -7.34 -4.63 -29.93
N ALA A 8 -8.43 -5.19 -30.46
CA ALA A 8 -9.78 -4.73 -30.12
C ALA A 8 -10.11 -4.94 -28.63
N MET A 9 -9.68 -6.07 -28.06
CA MET A 9 -9.86 -6.35 -26.64
C MET A 9 -9.00 -5.44 -25.76
N LEU A 10 -7.73 -5.19 -26.13
CA LEU A 10 -6.87 -4.23 -25.45
C LEU A 10 -7.47 -2.82 -25.47
N HIS A 11 -8.00 -2.39 -26.62
CA HIS A 11 -8.65 -1.08 -26.74
C HIS A 11 -9.93 -0.97 -25.89
N ALA A 12 -10.72 -2.05 -25.79
CA ALA A 12 -11.89 -2.09 -24.91
C ALA A 12 -11.51 -2.05 -23.42
N LEU A 13 -10.39 -2.67 -23.05
CA LEU A 13 -9.86 -2.65 -21.69
C LEU A 13 -9.34 -1.26 -21.28
N THR A 14 -8.58 -0.59 -22.15
CA THR A 14 -8.06 0.77 -21.84
C THR A 14 -9.17 1.83 -21.79
N ARG A 15 -10.29 1.60 -22.48
CA ARG A 15 -11.47 2.48 -22.42
C ARG A 15 -12.35 2.21 -21.19
N SER A 16 -12.11 1.13 -20.45
CA SER A 16 -12.87 0.80 -19.25
C SER A 16 -12.36 1.61 -18.06
N ALA A 17 -13.19 2.52 -17.56
CA ALA A 17 -12.88 3.33 -16.38
C ALA A 17 -12.55 2.46 -15.15
N LEU A 18 -13.20 1.30 -15.00
CA LEU A 18 -12.93 0.35 -13.91
C LEU A 18 -11.52 -0.25 -14.00
N VAL A 19 -11.08 -0.61 -15.22
CA VAL A 19 -9.75 -1.19 -15.43
C VAL A 19 -8.68 -0.13 -15.20
N MET A 20 -8.87 1.09 -15.71
CA MET A 20 -7.91 2.18 -15.52
C MET A 20 -7.86 2.67 -14.07
N ALA A 21 -9.00 2.83 -13.40
CA ALA A 21 -9.05 3.14 -11.98
C ALA A 21 -8.36 2.05 -11.16
N GLY A 22 -8.64 0.78 -11.46
CA GLY A 22 -8.01 -0.35 -10.80
C GLY A 22 -6.49 -0.38 -10.99
N LEU A 23 -6.01 -0.12 -12.21
CA LEU A 23 -4.58 -0.05 -12.52
C LEU A 23 -3.87 1.08 -11.76
N LEU A 24 -4.48 2.27 -11.70
CA LEU A 24 -3.94 3.41 -10.97
C LEU A 24 -3.86 3.14 -9.46
N LEU A 25 -4.95 2.61 -8.88
CA LEU A 25 -4.98 2.21 -7.47
C LEU A 25 -3.93 1.14 -7.16
N LEU A 26 -3.75 0.18 -8.05
CA LEU A 26 -2.73 -0.86 -7.92
C LEU A 26 -1.32 -0.26 -7.93
N ALA A 27 -1.03 0.63 -8.90
CA ALA A 27 0.27 1.26 -9.03
C ALA A 27 0.63 2.12 -7.79
N VAL A 28 -0.33 2.94 -7.32
CA VAL A 28 -0.15 3.76 -6.12
C VAL A 28 0.02 2.88 -4.88
N GLY A 29 -0.85 1.89 -4.69
CA GLY A 29 -0.79 1.01 -3.52
C GLY A 29 0.50 0.18 -3.45
N VAL A 30 1.00 -0.31 -4.59
CA VAL A 30 2.32 -0.97 -4.67
C VAL A 30 3.45 0.00 -4.33
N GLY A 31 3.39 1.24 -4.84
CA GLY A 31 4.33 2.30 -4.49
C GLY A 31 4.39 2.56 -2.99
N ASP A 32 3.23 2.69 -2.34
CA ASP A 32 3.12 2.92 -0.90
C ASP A 32 3.67 1.75 -0.08
N VAL A 33 3.44 0.50 -0.51
CA VAL A 33 4.00 -0.69 0.16
C VAL A 33 5.53 -0.70 0.07
N ILE A 34 6.10 -0.43 -1.10
CA ILE A 34 7.55 -0.40 -1.30
C ILE A 34 8.17 0.74 -0.48
N ALA A 35 7.61 1.95 -0.56
CA ALA A 35 8.07 3.10 0.20
C ALA A 35 8.00 2.85 1.71
N GLY A 36 6.91 2.26 2.19
CA GLY A 36 6.76 1.89 3.58
C GLY A 36 7.74 0.80 4.03
N TRP A 37 7.98 -0.24 3.23
CA TRP A 37 8.93 -1.31 3.57
C TRP A 37 10.36 -0.83 3.72
N THR A 38 10.83 0.03 2.80
CA THR A 38 12.19 0.59 2.88
C THR A 38 12.40 1.44 4.14
N LYS A 39 11.36 2.17 4.57
CA LYS A 39 11.41 3.00 5.79
C LYS A 39 11.22 2.19 7.08
N ILE A 40 10.36 1.16 7.09
CA ILE A 40 10.17 0.28 8.26
C ILE A 40 11.48 -0.42 8.63
N GLY A 41 12.27 -0.88 7.65
CA GLY A 41 13.58 -1.49 7.91
C GLY A 41 14.50 -0.56 8.70
N GLN A 42 14.65 0.68 8.20
CA GLN A 42 15.49 1.71 8.82
C GLN A 42 15.01 2.10 10.23
N TYR A 43 13.70 2.32 10.40
CA TYR A 43 13.15 2.71 11.69
C TYR A 43 13.12 1.57 12.72
N ARG A 44 13.00 0.31 12.28
CA ARG A 44 13.04 -0.85 13.20
C ARG A 44 14.43 -1.10 13.76
N GLU A 45 15.49 -0.72 13.04
CA GLU A 45 16.87 -0.73 13.55
C GLU A 45 17.13 0.44 14.50
N LEU A 46 16.67 1.65 14.15
CA LEU A 46 16.71 2.81 15.03
C LEU A 46 15.99 2.55 16.36
N VAL A 47 14.76 2.03 16.33
CA VAL A 47 14.00 1.68 17.54
C VAL A 47 14.75 0.65 18.37
N ARG A 48 15.34 -0.38 17.76
CA ARG A 48 16.14 -1.39 18.49
C ARG A 48 17.40 -0.79 19.12
N ALA A 49 18.08 0.12 18.43
CA ALA A 49 19.27 0.81 18.95
C ALA A 49 18.95 1.82 20.06
N THR A 50 17.76 2.46 20.04
CA THR A 50 17.31 3.36 21.12
C THR A 50 16.67 2.63 22.29
N ALA A 51 16.00 1.48 22.07
CA ALA A 51 15.37 0.70 23.13
C ALA A 51 16.39 0.12 24.14
N SER A 52 17.66 0.00 23.75
CA SER A 52 18.75 -0.38 24.65
C SER A 52 19.27 0.76 25.54
N ILE A 53 18.86 2.01 25.32
CA ILE A 53 19.50 3.17 25.96
C ILE A 53 18.82 3.64 27.24
N GLU A 54 17.52 3.46 27.48
CA GLU A 54 16.93 4.00 28.71
C GLU A 54 15.71 3.23 29.21
N ARG A 55 15.87 2.52 30.33
CA ARG A 55 14.75 2.08 31.17
C ARG A 55 14.75 2.99 32.40
N PRO A 56 13.70 3.80 32.65
CA PRO A 56 13.64 4.66 33.82
C PRO A 56 13.79 3.84 35.09
N ASP A 57 14.62 4.31 36.02
CA ASP A 57 14.77 3.68 37.33
C ASP A 57 13.42 3.70 38.06
N PRO A 58 12.80 2.54 38.35
CA PRO A 58 11.51 2.48 39.03
C PRO A 58 11.52 3.06 40.45
N ALA A 59 12.69 3.37 41.00
CA ALA A 59 12.85 4.03 42.30
C ALA A 59 12.79 5.58 42.25
N ALA A 60 12.74 6.20 41.06
CA ALA A 60 12.74 7.66 40.94
C ALA A 60 11.36 8.28 41.25
N LEU A 61 11.29 9.03 42.36
CA LEU A 61 10.06 9.69 42.85
C LEU A 61 9.58 10.88 41.99
N PHE A 62 10.44 11.46 41.16
CA PHE A 62 10.11 12.51 40.20
C PHE A 62 10.79 12.22 38.86
N PRO A 63 10.19 11.39 38.00
CA PRO A 63 10.75 11.11 36.69
C PRO A 63 10.67 12.36 35.81
N THR A 64 11.79 13.06 35.64
CA THR A 64 11.95 14.07 34.58
C THR A 64 11.94 13.35 33.24
N ALA A 65 11.12 13.81 32.29
CA ALA A 65 11.11 13.28 30.93
C ALA A 65 12.53 13.33 30.36
N ASN A 66 13.19 12.17 30.27
CA ASN A 66 14.52 12.05 29.70
C ASN A 66 14.39 12.24 28.19
N GLU A 67 15.26 13.06 27.57
CA GLU A 67 15.33 13.22 26.10
C GLU A 67 15.37 11.87 25.37
N GLY A 68 15.95 10.83 25.98
CA GLY A 68 15.95 9.45 25.46
C GLY A 68 14.54 8.85 25.32
N GLN A 69 13.64 9.13 26.27
CA GLN A 69 12.25 8.68 26.25
C GLN A 69 11.43 9.41 25.16
N GLU A 70 11.65 10.71 24.98
CA GLU A 70 11.00 11.47 23.90
C GLU A 70 11.45 10.97 22.52
N ARG A 71 12.76 10.73 22.34
CA ARG A 71 13.31 10.17 21.10
C ARG A 71 12.77 8.77 20.82
N TYR A 72 12.59 7.95 21.85
CA TYR A 72 11.97 6.63 21.73
C TYR A 72 10.50 6.74 21.29
N ASN A 73 9.70 7.58 21.96
CA ASN A 73 8.29 7.77 21.63
C ASN A 73 8.12 8.25 20.18
N VAL A 74 8.94 9.22 19.73
CA VAL A 74 8.93 9.69 18.33
C VAL A 74 9.32 8.58 17.35
N ALA A 75 10.26 7.70 17.71
CA ALA A 75 10.63 6.57 16.86
C ALA A 75 9.51 5.54 16.73
N VAL A 76 8.78 5.28 17.82
CA VAL A 76 7.60 4.40 17.84
C VAL A 76 6.47 4.98 16.98
N ASP A 77 6.17 6.27 17.13
CA ASP A 77 5.13 6.94 16.33
C ASP A 77 5.45 6.93 14.84
N LYS A 78 6.71 7.19 14.47
CA LYS A 78 7.16 7.08 13.08
C LYS A 78 7.04 5.66 12.54
N LEU A 79 7.35 4.65 13.35
CA LEU A 79 7.17 3.26 12.97
C LEU A 79 5.69 2.93 12.72
N ALA A 80 4.79 3.37 13.61
CA ALA A 80 3.35 3.19 13.46
C ALA A 80 2.82 3.90 12.20
N PHE A 81 3.31 5.10 11.89
CA PHE A 81 2.98 5.81 10.65
C PHE A 81 3.36 4.99 9.41
N TYR A 82 4.57 4.44 9.33
CA TYR A 82 4.96 3.63 8.17
C TYR A 82 4.21 2.31 8.08
N GLN A 83 3.83 1.70 9.21
CA GLN A 83 2.95 0.52 9.21
C GLN A 83 1.56 0.86 8.64
N LEU A 84 1.02 2.03 8.99
CA LEU A 84 -0.23 2.53 8.44
C LEU A 84 -0.11 2.76 6.92
N VAL A 85 0.98 3.38 6.46
CA VAL A 85 1.26 3.58 5.01
C VAL A 85 1.30 2.24 4.27
N VAL A 86 2.00 1.24 4.80
CA VAL A 86 2.02 -0.10 4.19
C VAL A 86 0.64 -0.74 4.16
N THR A 87 -0.13 -0.58 5.24
CA THR A 87 -1.48 -1.14 5.32
C THR A 87 -2.42 -0.47 4.33
N ALA A 88 -2.36 0.86 4.22
CA ALA A 88 -3.09 1.63 3.22
C ALA A 88 -2.67 1.26 1.80
N GLY A 89 -1.38 1.10 1.54
CA GLY A 89 -0.88 0.64 0.25
C GLY A 89 -1.42 -0.74 -0.13
N ARG A 90 -1.47 -1.67 0.82
CA ARG A 90 -2.07 -3.01 0.62
C ARG A 90 -3.56 -2.94 0.32
N THR A 91 -4.32 -2.10 1.03
CA THR A 91 -5.77 -1.97 0.79
C THR A 91 -6.05 -1.32 -0.57
N LEU A 92 -5.30 -0.27 -0.93
CA LEU A 92 -5.37 0.35 -2.25
C LEU A 92 -5.02 -0.64 -3.36
N ALA A 93 -3.95 -1.43 -3.19
CA ALA A 93 -3.57 -2.45 -4.15
C ALA A 93 -4.64 -3.54 -4.30
N ALA A 94 -5.20 -4.03 -3.19
CA ALA A 94 -6.28 -5.03 -3.22
C ALA A 94 -7.55 -4.50 -3.90
N LEU A 95 -7.95 -3.27 -3.61
CA LEU A 95 -9.06 -2.60 -4.29
C LEU A 95 -8.78 -2.41 -5.78
N GLY A 96 -7.57 -1.97 -6.12
CA GLY A 96 -7.14 -1.81 -7.50
C GLY A 96 -7.25 -3.11 -8.30
N PHE A 97 -6.76 -4.21 -7.72
CA PHE A 97 -6.88 -5.55 -8.30
C PHE A 97 -8.34 -5.98 -8.47
N ALA A 98 -9.18 -5.78 -7.45
CA ALA A 98 -10.60 -6.12 -7.52
C ALA A 98 -11.33 -5.34 -8.62
N LEU A 99 -11.05 -4.03 -8.76
CA LEU A 99 -11.61 -3.19 -9.81
C LEU A 99 -11.13 -3.61 -11.21
N MET A 100 -9.85 -3.95 -11.37
CA MET A 100 -9.35 -4.49 -12.64
C MET A 100 -10.05 -5.81 -12.99
N ALA A 101 -10.15 -6.75 -12.04
CA ALA A 101 -10.81 -8.04 -12.26
C ALA A 101 -12.29 -7.86 -12.66
N ALA A 102 -13.01 -7.00 -11.93
CA ALA A 102 -14.40 -6.66 -12.25
C ALA A 102 -14.53 -5.98 -13.62
N GLY A 103 -13.63 -5.05 -13.95
CA GLY A 103 -13.62 -4.36 -15.23
C GLY A 103 -13.35 -5.30 -16.41
N VAL A 104 -12.39 -6.23 -16.28
CA VAL A 104 -12.11 -7.27 -17.28
C VAL A 104 -13.32 -8.18 -17.45
N LEU A 105 -13.92 -8.64 -16.36
CA LEU A 105 -15.12 -9.48 -16.40
C LEU A 105 -16.30 -8.76 -17.07
N HIS A 106 -16.50 -7.48 -16.75
CA HIS A 106 -17.55 -6.66 -17.35
C HIS A 106 -17.36 -6.52 -18.87
N VAL A 107 -16.14 -6.24 -19.33
CA VAL A 107 -15.80 -6.18 -20.77
C VAL A 107 -16.06 -7.54 -21.42
N ARG A 108 -15.62 -8.65 -20.80
CA ARG A 108 -15.86 -10.01 -21.31
C ARG A 108 -17.33 -10.33 -21.45
N ILE A 109 -18.15 -10.09 -20.42
CA ILE A 109 -19.59 -10.33 -20.47
C ILE A 109 -20.25 -9.48 -21.56
N ARG A 110 -19.86 -8.20 -21.70
CA ARG A 110 -20.37 -7.32 -22.75
C ARG A 110 -20.02 -7.82 -24.15
N THR A 111 -18.79 -8.32 -24.35
CA THR A 111 -18.38 -8.89 -25.64
C THR A 111 -19.11 -10.20 -25.98
N LEU A 112 -19.45 -11.02 -24.98
CA LEU A 112 -20.22 -12.26 -25.17
C LEU A 112 -21.71 -11.99 -25.42
N ARG A 113 -22.26 -10.92 -24.83
CA ARG A 113 -23.66 -10.49 -25.00
C ARG A 113 -23.91 -9.68 -26.26
N ALA A 114 -22.87 -9.16 -26.92
CA ALA A 114 -23.04 -8.53 -28.23
C ALA A 114 -23.38 -9.64 -29.23
N PRO A 115 -24.65 -9.77 -29.69
CA PRO A 115 -24.99 -10.72 -30.73
C PRO A 115 -24.22 -10.33 -31.99
N GLY A 116 -23.78 -11.32 -32.76
CA GLY A 116 -22.95 -11.15 -33.94
C GLY A 116 -23.25 -9.89 -34.74
N ARG A 117 -22.23 -9.06 -34.91
CA ARG A 117 -22.11 -8.17 -36.05
C ARG A 117 -21.26 -8.85 -37.09
#